data_AF-A0A2J0L1E8-F1
#
_entry.id   AF-A0A2J0L1E8-F1
#
_cell.length_a   1.000
_cell.length_b   1.000
_cell.length_c   1.000
_cell.angle_alpha   90.00
_cell.angle_beta   90.00
_cell.angle_gamma   90.00
#
_symmetry.space_group_name_H-M   'P 1'
#
loop_
_entity.id
_entity.type
_entity.pdbx_description
1 polymer ?
#
loop_
_entity_poly.entity_id
_entity_poly.type
_entity_poly.pdbx_seq_one_letter_code
_entity_poly.pdbx_strand_id
1 'polypeptide(L)' 'IAPAMNEKMYQNKFTQENIKRLESCGATIVAPIRGHLVCSDIGIGHIAENKTIISTVKSILNRRA' A
#
# COMPACT_ATOMS: atom_id res chain seq x y z
N ILE A 1 5.37 3.53 2.34
CA ILE A 1 5.26 2.94 0.99
C ILE A 1 3.77 2.73 0.71
N ALA A 2 3.27 3.18 -0.44
CA ALA A 2 1.89 2.95 -0.87
C ALA A 2 1.90 2.08 -2.13
N PRO A 3 1.66 0.76 -2.03
CA PRO A 3 1.71 -0.14 -3.17
C PRO A 3 0.59 0.15 -4.18
N ALA A 4 0.90 0.01 -5.48
CA ALA A 4 -0.04 0.15 -6.58
C ALA A 4 0.27 -0.90 -7.65
N MET A 5 -0.58 -1.91 -7.79
CA MET A 5 -0.38 -3.03 -8.73
C MET A 5 -1.69 -3.79 -8.93
N ASN A 6 -1.76 -4.70 -9.90
CA ASN A 6 -2.97 -5.53 -10.05
C ASN A 6 -3.12 -6.53 -8.87
N GLU A 7 -4.32 -7.10 -8.72
CA GLU A 7 -4.66 -8.03 -7.63
C GLU A 7 -3.74 -9.26 -7.59
N LYS A 8 -3.42 -9.84 -8.76
CA LYS A 8 -2.54 -11.01 -8.86
C LYS A 8 -1.11 -10.71 -8.42
N MET A 9 -0.57 -9.54 -8.76
CA MET A 9 0.75 -9.10 -8.30
C MET A 9 0.73 -8.80 -6.81
N TYR A 10 -0.34 -8.19 -6.29
CA TYR A 10 -0.46 -7.91 -4.86
C TYR A 10 -0.51 -9.22 -4.05
N GLN A 11 -1.35 -10.17 -4.45
CA GLN A 11 -1.52 -11.46 -3.78
C GLN A 11 -0.34 -12.42 -3.99
N ASN A 12 0.59 -12.10 -4.90
CA ASN A 12 1.77 -12.93 -5.12
C ASN A 12 2.55 -13.13 -3.81
N LYS A 13 2.94 -14.38 -3.53
CA LYS A 13 3.69 -14.75 -2.32
C LYS A 13 4.94 -13.88 -2.12
N PHE A 14 5.70 -13.61 -3.17
CA PHE A 14 6.91 -12.79 -3.08
C PHE A 14 6.61 -11.33 -2.74
N THR A 15 5.51 -10.79 -3.28
CA THR A 15 5.06 -9.43 -2.92
C THR A 15 4.68 -9.36 -1.45
N GLN A 16 3.92 -10.34 -0.95
CA GLN A 16 3.54 -10.40 0.45
C GLN A 16 4.74 -10.57 1.39
N GLU A 17 5.73 -11.38 1.01
CA GLU A 17 7.01 -11.52 1.74
C GLU A 17 7.82 -10.22 1.74
N ASN A 18 7.89 -9.53 0.60
CA ASN A 18 8.58 -8.25 0.49
C ASN A 18 7.90 -7.16 1.34
N ILE A 19 6.57 -7.11 1.36
CA ILE A 19 5.81 -6.19 2.21
C ILE A 19 6.17 -6.43 3.68
N LYS A 20 6.09 -7.69 4.14
CA LYS A 20 6.46 -8.06 5.53
C LYS A 20 7.91 -7.70 5.85
N ARG A 21 8.83 -7.92 4.91
CA ARG A 21 10.24 -7.55 5.10
C ARG A 21 10.41 -6.04 5.25
N LEU A 22 9.74 -5.25 4.40
CA LEU A 22 9.76 -3.78 4.49
C LEU A 22 9.20 -3.30 5.83
N GLU A 23 8.10 -3.88 6.30
CA GLU A 23 7.53 -3.58 7.63
C GLU A 23 8.53 -3.90 8.75
N SER A 24 9.20 -5.06 8.67
CA SER A 24 10.22 -5.45 9.65
C SER A 24 11.43 -4.51 9.67
N CYS A 25 11.73 -3.87 8.54
CA CYS A 25 12.77 -2.84 8.43
C CYS A 25 12.29 -1.44 8.87
N GLY A 26 11.08 -1.31 9.41
CA GLY A 26 10.52 -0.04 9.90
C GLY A 26 9.82 0.81 8.84
N ALA A 27 9.58 0.28 7.64
CA ALA A 27 8.79 0.99 6.64
C ALA A 27 7.31 0.96 7.03
N THR A 28 6.66 2.13 7.02
CA THR A 28 5.19 2.19 7.13
C THR A 28 4.56 1.86 5.79
N ILE A 29 3.73 0.82 5.75
CA ILE A 29 2.96 0.45 4.56
C ILE A 29 1.57 1.09 4.64
N VAL A 30 1.19 1.80 3.58
CA VAL A 30 -0.19 2.27 3.37
C VAL A 30 -0.84 1.23 2.48
N ALA A 31 -1.69 0.39 3.07
CA ALA A 31 -2.32 -0.72 2.37
C ALA A 31 -3.10 -0.26 1.13
N PRO A 32 -3.03 -0.99 0.01
CA PRO A 32 -3.88 -0.70 -1.14
C PRO A 32 -5.35 -0.96 -0.81
N ILE A 33 -6.24 -0.41 -1.64
CA ILE A 33 -7.68 -0.57 -1.53
C ILE A 33 -8.22 -1.46 -2.65
N ARG A 34 -9.45 -1.95 -2.48
CA ARG A 34 -10.21 -2.50 -3.60
C ARG A 34 -10.74 -1.34 -4.43
N GLY A 35 -10.49 -1.37 -5.73
CA GLY A 35 -10.92 -0.30 -6.63
C GLY A 35 -10.83 -0.73 -8.10
N HIS A 36 -11.14 0.19 -9.00
CA HIS A 36 -11.06 -0.07 -10.44
C HIS A 36 -9.62 -0.26 -10.88
N LEU A 37 -9.28 -1.47 -11.32
CA LEU A 37 -8.00 -1.74 -11.94
C LEU A 37 -8.10 -1.48 -13.46
N VAL A 38 -6.95 -1.26 -14.10
CA VAL A 38 -6.85 -0.97 -15.55
C VAL A 38 -7.50 -2.08 -16.40
N CYS A 39 -7.58 -3.31 -15.89
CA CYS A 39 -8.22 -4.45 -16.55
C CYS A 39 -9.76 -4.46 -16.43
N SER A 40 -10.38 -3.37 -15.98
CA SER A 40 -11.83 -3.23 -15.70
C SER A 40 -12.37 -4.07 -14.54
N ASP A 41 -11.53 -4.81 -13.83
CA ASP A 41 -11.91 -5.59 -12.65
C ASP A 41 -11.81 -4.77 -11.35
N ILE A 42 -12.76 -4.99 -10.42
CA ILE A 42 -12.69 -4.49 -9.05
C ILE A 42 -11.84 -5.46 -8.22
N GLY A 43 -10.59 -5.09 -7.98
CA GLY A 43 -9.62 -5.94 -7.27
C GLY A 43 -8.85 -5.17 -6.20
N ILE A 44 -8.23 -5.89 -5.25
CA ILE A 44 -7.26 -5.29 -4.33
C ILE A 44 -5.99 -4.90 -5.12
N GLY A 45 -5.31 -3.84 -4.69
CA GLY A 45 -4.06 -3.39 -5.32
C GLY A 45 -4.16 -1.99 -5.95
N HIS A 46 -5.36 -1.40 -6.00
CA HIS A 46 -5.51 0.01 -6.28
C HIS A 46 -4.81 0.82 -5.19
N ILE A 47 -4.07 1.86 -5.59
CA ILE A 47 -3.37 2.72 -4.63
C ILE A 47 -4.36 3.31 -3.61
N ALA A 48 -3.94 3.43 -2.35
CA ALA A 48 -4.75 4.10 -1.34
C ALA A 48 -5.13 5.52 -1.76
N GLU A 49 -6.23 6.03 -1.24
CA GLU A 49 -6.64 7.41 -1.51
C GLU A 49 -5.58 8.43 -1.08
N ASN A 50 -5.44 9.51 -1.85
CA ASN A 50 -4.52 10.60 -1.54
C ASN A 50 -4.70 11.14 -0.11
N LYS A 51 -5.95 11.26 0.36
CA LYS A 51 -6.25 11.71 1.73
C LYS A 51 -5.64 10.78 2.77
N THR A 52 -5.75 9.47 2.58
CA THR A 52 -5.16 8.46 3.45
C THR A 52 -3.63 8.54 3.44
N ILE A 53 -3.02 8.60 2.26
CA ILE A 53 -1.55 8.69 2.13
C ILE A 53 -1.03 9.96 2.82
N ILE A 54 -1.63 11.12 2.55
CA ILE A 54 -1.23 12.39 3.16
C ILE A 54 -1.41 12.36 4.68
N SER A 55 -2.52 11.81 5.17
CA SER A 55 -2.78 11.65 6.60
C SER A 55 -1.71 10.80 7.29
N THR A 56 -1.35 9.66 6.68
CA THR A 56 -0.29 8.80 7.21
C THR A 56 1.05 9.51 7.26
N VAL A 57 1.42 10.23 6.19
CA VAL A 57 2.68 11.01 6.14
C VAL A 57 2.71 12.06 7.26
N LYS A 58 1.63 12.85 7.43
CA LYS A 58 1.54 13.85 8.51
C LYS A 58 1.67 13.22 9.89
N SER A 59 1.01 12.09 10.12
CA SER A 59 1.11 11.35 11.39
C SER A 59 2.55 10.91 11.69
N ILE A 60 3.28 10.42 10.69
CA ILE A 60 4.68 10.01 10.86
C ILE A 60 5.59 11.21 11.15
N LEU A 61 5.39 12.33 10.43
CA LEU A 61 6.20 13.54 10.64
C LEU A 61 5.97 14.15 12.03
N ASN A 62 4.72 14.17 12.51
CA ASN A 62 4.40 14.68 13.84
C ASN A 62 4.95 13.83 14.99
N ARG A 63 5.22 12.53 14.78
CA ARG A 63 5.83 11.65 15.79
C ARG A 63 7.35 11.83 15.92
N ARG A 64 7.98 12.54 14.98
CA ARG A 64 9.42 12.79 14.93
C ARG A 64 9.81 14.22 15.34
N ALA A 65 8.83 15.07 15.61
CA ALA A 65 9.01 16.39 16.22
C ALA A 65 8.98 16.26 17.74
#